data_AF-A0A7W9ZB82-F1
#
_entry.id   AF-A0A7W9ZB82-F1
#
_cell.length_a   1.000
_cell.length_b   1.000
_cell.length_c   1.000
_cell.angle_alpha   90.00
_cell.angle_beta   90.00
_cell.angle_gamma   90.00
#
_symmetry.space_group_name_H-M   'P 1'
#
loop_
_entity.id
_entity.type
_entity.pdbx_description
1 polymer ?
#
loop_
_entity_poly.entity_id
_entity_poly.type
_entity_poly.pdbx_seq_one_letter_code
_entity_poly.pdbx_strand_id
1 'polypeptide(L)'
;MEPNKIINKSIYYYNSKKYSQAIKLLEKEIFFYKNYYLYHYVLGMSYLRIGNLGNAQTYLKKAYTLNPSESNIKQAIAILLVSQGKEEKAIQIWLKMIEENQEVDRSELSLEIIRKNPIKGSAFFKNSNLYEKLFPTIKAIPDKNSTKLIIIIIIGGIVFISMLAIYFIFYEQKATTSANLKAEINKNLNNIAAYIDDIKINNKEKIKNEEGQFILILTSDEIKNSFEKIKIYLKKGKDNFARVEINKILNSNASESIKLKAKNLASFISRPDFISFNEHLNLKDIKKDPSIYSNVYVKWEGVVNNIEKKDNIIQFDFYVGYNKNVLSGIIPTKTTFDIDIDFKDNVEILGQIEYKKNKLTLNAITIRKIDKNAN
;
A
#
# COMPACT_ATOMS: atom_id res chain seq x y z
N MET A 1 13.01 -44.35 -16.27
CA MET A 1 11.83 -43.63 -16.80
C MET A 1 10.63 -44.07 -15.98
N GLU A 2 9.82 -43.15 -15.46
CA GLU A 2 8.61 -43.54 -14.73
C GLU A 2 7.70 -44.37 -15.64
N PRO A 3 7.20 -45.55 -15.19
CA PRO A 3 6.33 -46.42 -15.95
C PRO A 3 5.18 -45.66 -16.64
N ASN A 4 4.65 -44.63 -15.96
CA ASN A 4 3.50 -43.85 -16.40
C ASN A 4 3.77 -42.94 -17.61
N LYS A 5 5.01 -42.47 -17.83
CA LYS A 5 5.29 -41.48 -18.89
C LYS A 5 5.19 -42.06 -20.30
N ILE A 6 5.80 -43.23 -20.53
CA ILE A 6 5.73 -43.92 -21.83
C ILE A 6 4.31 -44.39 -22.09
N ILE A 7 3.64 -44.92 -21.06
CA ILE A 7 2.25 -45.38 -21.14
C ILE A 7 1.31 -44.22 -21.48
N ASN A 8 1.41 -43.08 -20.80
CA ASN A 8 0.63 -41.89 -21.13
C ASN A 8 0.91 -41.38 -22.55
N LYS A 9 2.16 -41.45 -23.01
CA LYS A 9 2.50 -41.08 -24.39
C LYS A 9 1.89 -42.05 -25.41
N SER A 10 1.88 -43.36 -25.12
CA SER A 10 1.18 -44.34 -25.96
C SER A 10 -0.33 -44.15 -25.96
N ILE A 11 -0.92 -43.81 -24.82
CA ILE A 11 -2.35 -43.47 -24.68
C ILE A 11 -2.67 -42.24 -25.52
N TYR A 12 -1.83 -41.22 -25.48
CA TYR A 12 -1.96 -40.04 -26.34
C TYR A 12 -1.91 -40.41 -27.83
N TYR A 13 -0.96 -41.24 -28.25
CA TYR A 13 -0.90 -41.71 -29.64
C TYR A 13 -2.13 -42.52 -30.04
N TYR A 14 -2.61 -43.41 -29.17
CA TYR A 14 -3.84 -44.19 -29.39
C TYR A 14 -5.06 -43.27 -29.54
N ASN A 15 -5.28 -42.34 -28.61
CA ASN A 15 -6.41 -41.41 -28.64
C ASN A 15 -6.34 -40.45 -29.84
N SER A 16 -5.13 -40.13 -30.31
CA SER A 16 -4.89 -39.32 -31.52
C SER A 16 -4.97 -40.12 -32.82
N LYS A 17 -5.45 -41.37 -32.77
CA LYS A 17 -5.54 -42.31 -33.89
C LYS A 17 -4.22 -42.69 -34.58
N LYS A 18 -3.09 -42.45 -33.92
CA LYS A 18 -1.74 -42.78 -34.40
C LYS A 18 -1.31 -44.16 -33.92
N TYR A 19 -2.08 -45.20 -34.26
CA TYR A 19 -1.91 -46.56 -33.73
C TYR A 19 -0.53 -47.18 -33.99
N SER A 20 0.00 -47.02 -35.21
CA SER A 20 1.34 -47.52 -35.54
C SER A 20 2.45 -46.86 -34.70
N GLN A 21 2.26 -45.61 -34.29
CA GLN A 21 3.20 -44.92 -33.40
C GLN A 21 3.07 -45.41 -31.95
N ALA A 22 1.85 -45.70 -31.49
CA ALA A 22 1.62 -46.33 -30.19
C ALA A 22 2.26 -47.72 -30.12
N ILE A 23 2.09 -48.55 -31.17
CA ILE A 23 2.69 -49.88 -31.28
C ILE A 23 4.22 -49.78 -31.26
N LYS A 24 4.81 -48.99 -32.15
CA LYS A 24 6.28 -48.81 -32.25
C LYS A 24 6.89 -48.28 -30.95
N LEU A 25 6.17 -47.43 -30.21
CA LEU A 25 6.63 -46.91 -28.93
C LEU A 25 6.61 -48.01 -27.85
N LEU A 26 5.56 -48.84 -27.81
CA LEU A 26 5.39 -49.87 -26.79
C LEU A 26 6.23 -51.13 -27.06
N GLU A 27 6.35 -51.59 -28.31
CA GLU A 27 7.13 -52.79 -28.67
C GLU A 27 8.59 -52.75 -28.19
N LYS A 28 9.21 -51.55 -28.20
CA LYS A 28 10.58 -51.35 -27.72
C LYS A 28 10.75 -51.57 -26.22
N GLU A 29 9.66 -51.51 -25.48
CA GLU A 29 9.64 -51.46 -24.02
C GLU A 29 9.09 -52.76 -23.41
N ILE A 30 8.94 -53.81 -24.22
CA ILE A 30 8.31 -55.08 -23.82
C ILE A 30 8.92 -55.70 -22.56
N PHE A 31 10.23 -55.57 -22.35
CA PHE A 31 10.92 -56.11 -21.19
C PHE A 31 10.55 -55.39 -19.89
N PHE A 32 10.35 -54.07 -19.94
CA PHE A 32 10.05 -53.25 -18.75
C PHE A 32 8.59 -53.35 -18.32
N TYR A 33 7.67 -53.54 -19.27
CA TYR A 33 6.23 -53.51 -19.01
C TYR A 33 5.54 -54.88 -19.11
N LYS A 34 6.30 -55.97 -19.17
CA LYS A 34 5.77 -57.34 -19.36
C LYS A 34 4.67 -57.76 -18.38
N ASN A 35 4.65 -57.20 -17.16
CA ASN A 35 3.66 -57.50 -16.13
C ASN A 35 2.66 -56.36 -15.87
N TYR A 36 2.62 -55.35 -16.73
CA TYR A 36 1.73 -54.20 -16.56
C TYR A 36 0.50 -54.33 -17.45
N TYR A 37 -0.69 -54.51 -16.85
CA TYR A 37 -1.91 -54.78 -17.61
C TYR A 37 -2.24 -53.67 -18.61
N LEU A 38 -2.03 -52.40 -18.23
CA LEU A 38 -2.39 -51.25 -19.06
C LEU A 38 -1.48 -51.14 -20.30
N TYR A 39 -0.21 -51.56 -20.19
CA TYR A 39 0.68 -51.70 -21.34
C TYR A 39 0.09 -52.66 -22.37
N HIS A 40 -0.28 -53.87 -21.94
CA HIS A 40 -0.84 -54.89 -22.83
C HIS A 40 -2.20 -54.48 -23.38
N TYR A 41 -3.00 -53.75 -22.58
CA TYR A 41 -4.28 -53.20 -23.01
C TYR A 41 -4.12 -52.17 -24.13
N VAL A 42 -3.29 -51.14 -23.94
CA VAL A 42 -3.06 -50.10 -24.95
C VAL A 42 -2.44 -50.69 -26.22
N LEU A 43 -1.50 -51.63 -26.08
CA LEU A 43 -0.88 -52.31 -27.22
C LEU A 43 -1.89 -53.20 -27.97
N GLY A 44 -2.67 -54.00 -27.25
CA GLY A 44 -3.72 -54.85 -27.81
C GLY A 44 -4.80 -54.05 -28.53
N MET A 45 -5.26 -52.95 -27.94
CA MET A 45 -6.18 -52.02 -28.56
C MET A 45 -5.58 -51.37 -29.81
N SER A 46 -4.31 -50.99 -29.79
CA SER A 46 -3.64 -50.42 -30.96
C SER A 46 -3.52 -51.42 -32.11
N TYR A 47 -3.20 -52.70 -31.82
CA TYR A 47 -3.21 -53.76 -32.84
C TYR A 47 -4.61 -54.04 -33.39
N LEU A 48 -5.63 -54.00 -32.51
CA LEU A 48 -7.02 -54.20 -32.92
C LEU A 48 -7.44 -53.11 -33.91
N ARG A 49 -7.07 -51.85 -33.65
CA ARG A 49 -7.37 -50.71 -34.52
C ARG A 49 -6.72 -50.77 -35.90
N ILE A 50 -5.59 -51.45 -36.05
CA ILE A 50 -4.93 -51.67 -37.36
C ILE A 50 -5.37 -52.98 -38.04
N GLY A 51 -6.30 -53.73 -37.44
CA GLY A 51 -6.82 -54.99 -38.00
C GLY A 51 -5.90 -56.20 -37.77
N ASN A 52 -4.83 -56.08 -37.00
CA ASN A 52 -3.97 -57.21 -36.65
C ASN A 52 -4.59 -58.01 -35.50
N LEU A 53 -5.55 -58.87 -35.84
CA LEU A 53 -6.35 -59.63 -34.87
C LEU A 53 -5.53 -60.61 -34.04
N GLY A 54 -4.47 -61.19 -34.61
CA GLY A 54 -3.61 -62.15 -33.91
C GLY A 54 -2.83 -61.52 -32.75
N ASN A 55 -2.18 -60.38 -33.01
CA ASN A 55 -1.47 -59.64 -31.97
C ASN A 55 -2.46 -59.02 -30.98
N ALA A 56 -3.58 -58.46 -31.46
CA ALA A 56 -4.63 -57.93 -30.60
C ALA A 56 -5.10 -58.98 -29.58
N GLN A 57 -5.40 -60.20 -30.04
CA GLN A 57 -5.81 -61.31 -29.17
C GLN A 57 -4.74 -61.67 -28.15
N THR A 58 -3.47 -61.72 -28.57
CA THR A 58 -2.35 -62.06 -27.69
C THR A 58 -2.20 -61.04 -26.55
N TYR A 59 -2.20 -59.75 -26.87
CA TYR A 59 -2.00 -58.70 -25.89
C TYR A 59 -3.24 -58.45 -25.02
N LEU A 60 -4.45 -58.49 -25.59
CA LEU A 60 -5.67 -58.36 -24.79
C LEU A 60 -5.86 -59.55 -23.84
N LYS A 61 -5.51 -60.78 -24.25
CA LYS A 61 -5.51 -61.94 -23.35
C LYS A 61 -4.52 -61.76 -22.19
N LYS A 62 -3.32 -61.24 -22.46
CA LYS A 62 -2.33 -60.91 -21.42
C LYS A 62 -2.84 -59.82 -20.47
N ALA A 63 -3.42 -58.74 -21.01
CA ALA A 63 -4.01 -57.67 -20.21
C ALA A 63 -5.08 -58.23 -19.26
N TYR A 64 -5.97 -59.09 -19.77
CA TYR A 64 -7.01 -59.73 -18.98
C TYR A 64 -6.46 -60.68 -17.90
N THR A 65 -5.42 -61.44 -18.24
CA THR A 65 -4.75 -62.34 -17.28
C THR A 65 -4.12 -61.55 -16.12
N LEU A 66 -3.57 -60.37 -16.41
CA LEU A 66 -2.93 -59.50 -15.40
C LEU A 66 -3.94 -58.72 -14.55
N ASN A 67 -5.10 -58.36 -15.11
CA ASN A 67 -6.16 -57.67 -14.37
C ASN A 67 -7.55 -58.08 -14.87
N PRO A 68 -8.12 -59.19 -14.37
CA PRO A 68 -9.43 -59.68 -14.80
C PRO A 68 -10.62 -58.79 -14.42
N SER A 69 -10.44 -57.96 -13.38
CA SER A 69 -11.48 -57.04 -12.86
C SER A 69 -11.64 -55.77 -13.69
N GLU A 70 -10.71 -55.46 -14.57
CA GLU A 70 -10.76 -54.23 -15.37
C GLU A 70 -11.80 -54.32 -16.49
N SER A 71 -12.91 -53.60 -16.32
CA SER A 71 -14.04 -53.55 -17.26
C SER A 71 -13.64 -53.11 -18.67
N ASN A 72 -12.67 -52.20 -18.79
CA ASN A 72 -12.19 -51.73 -20.10
C ASN A 72 -11.55 -52.86 -20.93
N ILE A 73 -10.90 -53.84 -20.27
CA ILE A 73 -10.31 -54.99 -20.97
C ILE A 73 -11.41 -55.94 -21.45
N LYS A 74 -12.45 -56.17 -20.64
CA LYS A 74 -13.62 -56.96 -21.07
C LYS A 74 -14.29 -56.35 -22.31
N GLN A 75 -14.44 -55.01 -22.33
CA GLN A 75 -14.93 -54.29 -23.52
C GLN A 75 -14.05 -54.54 -24.75
N ALA A 76 -12.72 -54.41 -24.62
CA ALA A 76 -11.80 -54.64 -25.71
C ALA A 76 -11.86 -56.07 -26.28
N ILE A 77 -12.03 -57.07 -25.40
CA ILE A 77 -12.20 -58.47 -25.82
C ILE A 77 -13.52 -58.66 -26.57
N ALA A 78 -14.62 -58.03 -26.13
CA ALA A 78 -15.89 -58.07 -26.86
C ALA A 78 -15.75 -57.47 -28.26
N ILE A 79 -15.09 -56.31 -28.39
CA ILE A 79 -14.82 -55.69 -29.70
C ILE A 79 -13.95 -56.60 -30.58
N LEU A 80 -12.94 -57.24 -30.01
CA LEU A 80 -12.12 -58.24 -30.71
C LEU A 80 -12.98 -59.41 -31.21
N LEU A 81 -13.88 -59.96 -30.39
CA LEU A 81 -14.76 -61.07 -30.79
C LEU A 81 -15.70 -60.67 -31.92
N VAL A 82 -16.26 -59.46 -31.87
CA VAL A 82 -17.04 -58.89 -32.96
C VAL A 82 -16.21 -58.82 -34.25
N SER A 83 -14.97 -58.32 -34.18
CA SER A 83 -14.09 -58.24 -35.34
C SER A 83 -13.71 -59.61 -35.94
N GLN A 84 -13.84 -60.68 -35.15
CA GLN A 84 -13.64 -62.06 -35.56
C GLN A 84 -14.93 -62.73 -36.09
N GLY A 85 -16.06 -62.01 -36.12
CA GLY A 85 -17.37 -62.56 -36.50
C GLY A 85 -18.03 -63.42 -35.41
N LYS A 86 -17.52 -63.38 -34.16
CA LYS A 86 -18.08 -64.10 -33.01
C LYS A 86 -19.00 -63.18 -32.22
N GLU A 87 -20.00 -62.62 -32.89
CA GLU A 87 -20.89 -61.58 -32.36
C GLU A 87 -21.66 -62.05 -31.11
N GLU A 88 -22.21 -63.26 -31.15
CA GLU A 88 -22.96 -63.85 -30.03
C GLU A 88 -22.16 -63.85 -28.72
N LYS A 89 -20.86 -64.16 -28.79
CA LYS A 89 -19.97 -64.17 -27.61
C LYS A 89 -19.68 -62.76 -27.11
N ALA A 90 -19.61 -61.77 -27.99
CA ALA A 90 -19.45 -60.38 -27.59
C ALA A 90 -20.70 -59.85 -26.89
N ILE A 91 -21.89 -60.17 -27.40
CA ILE A 91 -23.17 -59.84 -26.78
C ILE A 91 -23.26 -60.39 -25.36
N GLN A 92 -22.87 -61.65 -25.15
CA GLN A 92 -22.84 -62.26 -23.82
C GLN A 92 -21.91 -61.50 -22.85
N ILE A 93 -20.76 -61.02 -23.32
CA ILE A 93 -19.84 -60.24 -22.49
C ILE A 93 -20.48 -58.90 -22.09
N TRP A 94 -21.09 -58.18 -23.03
CA TRP A 94 -21.72 -56.89 -22.74
C TRP A 94 -22.92 -57.02 -21.79
N LEU A 95 -23.77 -58.03 -21.98
CA LEU A 95 -24.88 -58.31 -21.07
C LEU A 95 -24.37 -58.61 -19.66
N LYS A 96 -23.35 -59.46 -19.54
CA LYS A 96 -22.73 -59.76 -18.24
C LYS A 96 -22.13 -58.51 -17.59
N MET A 97 -21.49 -57.63 -18.36
CA MET A 97 -20.97 -56.36 -17.84
C MET A 97 -22.07 -55.44 -17.31
N ILE A 98 -23.23 -55.41 -17.97
CA ILE A 98 -24.41 -54.67 -17.51
C ILE A 98 -24.94 -55.26 -16.20
N GLU A 99 -25.10 -56.59 -16.13
CA GLU A 99 -25.51 -57.29 -14.91
C GLU A 99 -24.56 -57.04 -13.72
N GLU A 100 -23.25 -56.97 -13.99
CA GLU A 100 -22.22 -56.66 -12.99
C GLU A 100 -22.11 -55.16 -12.66
N ASN A 101 -22.98 -54.30 -13.22
CA ASN A 101 -22.94 -52.82 -13.11
C ASN A 101 -21.58 -52.22 -13.52
N GLN A 102 -20.93 -52.80 -14.53
CA GLN A 102 -19.63 -52.39 -15.04
C GLN A 102 -19.75 -51.73 -16.42
N GLU A 103 -19.37 -50.45 -16.53
CA GLU A 103 -19.38 -49.70 -17.80
C GLU A 103 -20.72 -49.86 -18.57
N VAL A 104 -21.84 -49.73 -17.84
CA VAL A 104 -23.21 -49.98 -18.32
C VAL A 104 -23.50 -49.21 -19.60
N ASP A 105 -23.34 -47.87 -19.58
CA ASP A 105 -23.57 -46.99 -20.73
C ASP A 105 -22.79 -47.44 -21.99
N ARG A 106 -21.55 -47.90 -21.81
CA ARG A 106 -20.72 -48.34 -22.94
C ARG A 106 -21.14 -49.69 -23.48
N SER A 107 -21.55 -50.60 -22.60
CA SER A 107 -22.06 -51.91 -22.98
C SER A 107 -23.39 -51.79 -23.73
N GLU A 108 -24.30 -50.93 -23.26
CA GLU A 108 -25.57 -50.63 -23.93
C GLU A 108 -25.35 -49.99 -25.31
N LEU A 109 -24.47 -48.99 -25.39
CA LEU A 109 -24.08 -48.38 -26.67
C LEU A 109 -23.54 -49.42 -27.64
N SER A 110 -22.70 -50.34 -27.15
CA SER A 110 -22.10 -51.38 -27.98
C SER A 110 -23.16 -52.36 -28.51
N LEU A 111 -24.08 -52.79 -27.66
CA LEU A 111 -25.22 -53.62 -28.04
C LEU A 111 -26.13 -52.91 -29.07
N GLU A 112 -26.39 -51.62 -28.88
CA GLU A 112 -27.21 -50.84 -29.81
C GLU A 112 -26.58 -50.77 -31.21
N ILE A 113 -25.27 -50.50 -31.28
CA ILE A 113 -24.52 -50.41 -32.54
C ILE A 113 -24.57 -51.73 -33.30
N ILE A 114 -24.34 -52.84 -32.59
CA ILE A 114 -24.33 -54.19 -33.19
C ILE A 114 -25.74 -54.61 -33.61
N ARG A 115 -26.77 -54.35 -32.78
CA ARG A 115 -28.16 -54.66 -33.13
C ARG A 115 -28.63 -53.94 -34.39
N LYS A 116 -28.24 -52.68 -34.57
CA LYS A 116 -28.59 -51.90 -35.78
C LYS A 116 -27.79 -52.33 -37.01
N ASN A 117 -26.62 -52.94 -36.81
CA ASN A 117 -25.67 -53.26 -37.87
C ASN A 117 -25.02 -54.63 -37.61
N PRO A 118 -25.74 -55.74 -37.83
CA PRO A 118 -25.19 -57.09 -37.60
C PRO A 118 -23.97 -57.33 -38.50
N ILE A 119 -22.87 -57.83 -37.93
CA ILE A 119 -21.58 -57.87 -38.60
C ILE A 119 -21.33 -59.23 -39.24
N LYS A 120 -20.91 -59.22 -40.51
CA LYS A 120 -20.42 -60.42 -41.23
C LYS A 120 -18.89 -60.41 -41.31
N GLY A 121 -18.22 -60.74 -40.20
CA GLY A 121 -16.76 -60.98 -40.15
C GLY A 121 -15.89 -59.81 -40.65
N SER A 122 -15.12 -60.04 -41.72
CA SER A 122 -14.07 -59.12 -42.23
C SER A 122 -14.54 -57.72 -42.66
N ALA A 123 -15.86 -57.49 -42.75
CA ALA A 123 -16.46 -56.19 -43.04
C ALA A 123 -16.26 -55.15 -41.91
N PHE A 124 -15.92 -55.60 -40.70
CA PHE A 124 -15.74 -54.73 -39.52
C PHE A 124 -14.74 -53.59 -39.74
N PHE A 125 -13.59 -53.87 -40.35
CA PHE A 125 -12.56 -52.85 -40.61
C PHE A 125 -12.78 -52.06 -41.91
N LYS A 126 -13.66 -52.53 -42.81
CA LYS A 126 -14.01 -51.83 -44.05
C LYS A 126 -14.99 -50.68 -43.80
N ASN A 127 -15.90 -50.85 -42.85
CA ASN A 127 -16.89 -49.84 -42.46
C ASN A 127 -16.44 -49.06 -41.21
N SER A 128 -15.23 -48.51 -41.25
CA SER A 128 -14.54 -47.90 -40.11
C SER A 128 -15.36 -46.83 -39.37
N ASN A 129 -16.13 -46.02 -40.09
CA ASN A 129 -16.95 -44.95 -39.49
C ASN A 129 -18.13 -45.46 -38.65
N LEU A 130 -18.67 -46.63 -38.99
CA LEU A 130 -19.85 -47.20 -38.34
C LEU A 130 -19.50 -47.78 -36.95
N TYR A 131 -18.35 -48.43 -36.86
CA TYR A 131 -17.88 -49.13 -35.65
C TYR A 131 -16.88 -48.32 -34.82
N GLU A 132 -16.50 -47.12 -35.27
CA GLU A 132 -15.58 -46.23 -34.54
C GLU A 132 -16.04 -45.98 -33.10
N LYS A 133 -17.36 -45.85 -32.90
CA LYS A 133 -17.98 -45.60 -31.60
C LYS A 133 -17.84 -46.75 -30.60
N LEU A 134 -17.52 -47.97 -31.06
CA LEU A 134 -17.24 -49.09 -30.17
C LEU A 134 -15.91 -48.93 -29.42
N PHE A 135 -14.97 -48.16 -29.98
CA PHE A 135 -13.63 -48.04 -29.41
C PHE A 135 -13.56 -46.90 -28.38
N PRO A 136 -13.29 -47.19 -27.10
CA PRO A 136 -13.21 -46.16 -26.07
C PRO A 136 -11.92 -45.34 -26.18
N THR A 137 -11.96 -44.12 -25.66
CA THR A 137 -10.76 -43.36 -25.31
C THR A 137 -10.13 -43.97 -24.06
N ILE A 138 -8.80 -44.02 -24.03
CA ILE A 138 -8.05 -44.52 -22.88
C ILE A 138 -7.68 -43.32 -21.99
N LYS A 139 -8.01 -43.36 -20.70
CA LYS A 139 -7.71 -42.28 -19.75
C LYS A 139 -6.22 -42.30 -19.39
N ALA A 140 -5.56 -41.13 -19.42
CA ALA A 140 -4.18 -40.98 -19.00
C ALA A 140 -4.05 -41.02 -17.46
N ILE A 141 -2.88 -41.41 -16.96
CA ILE A 141 -2.55 -41.49 -15.54
C ILE A 141 -2.07 -40.10 -15.05
N PRO A 142 -2.68 -39.50 -14.01
CA PRO A 142 -2.22 -38.21 -13.48
C PRO A 142 -0.81 -38.29 -12.88
N ASP A 143 0.03 -37.29 -13.15
CA ASP A 143 1.37 -37.16 -12.55
C ASP A 143 1.26 -36.64 -11.10
N LYS A 144 1.93 -37.30 -10.15
CA LYS A 144 1.87 -36.99 -8.70
C LYS A 144 2.54 -35.66 -8.33
N ASN A 145 3.39 -35.11 -9.21
CA ASN A 145 4.09 -33.84 -8.95
C ASN A 145 3.26 -32.60 -9.28
N SER A 146 2.34 -32.67 -10.25
CA SER A 146 1.53 -31.50 -10.65
C SER A 146 0.48 -31.10 -9.61
N THR A 147 -0.02 -32.06 -8.82
CA THR A 147 -0.99 -31.79 -7.76
C THR A 147 -0.39 -31.02 -6.58
N LYS A 148 0.90 -31.20 -6.29
CA LYS A 148 1.60 -30.43 -5.25
C LYS A 148 1.74 -28.95 -5.60
N LEU A 149 2.00 -28.65 -6.87
CA LEU A 149 2.17 -27.27 -7.35
C LEU A 149 0.88 -26.45 -7.21
N ILE A 150 -0.27 -27.07 -7.51
CA ILE A 150 -1.58 -26.43 -7.40
C ILE A 150 -1.89 -26.03 -5.95
N ILE A 151 -1.57 -26.92 -4.99
CA ILE A 151 -1.79 -26.64 -3.56
C ILE A 151 -0.93 -25.44 -3.09
N ILE A 152 0.33 -25.36 -3.53
CA ILE A 152 1.23 -24.24 -3.18
C ILE A 152 0.67 -22.90 -3.71
N ILE A 153 0.13 -22.88 -4.93
CA ILE A 153 -0.45 -21.67 -5.53
C ILE A 153 -1.69 -21.22 -4.74
N ILE A 154 -2.55 -22.15 -4.33
CA ILE A 154 -3.75 -21.83 -3.54
C ILE A 154 -3.37 -21.21 -2.18
N ILE A 155 -2.41 -21.83 -1.48
CA ILE A 155 -1.92 -21.30 -0.20
C ILE A 155 -1.31 -19.90 -0.38
N GLY A 156 -0.50 -19.71 -1.43
CA GLY A 156 0.07 -18.40 -1.76
C GLY A 156 -0.99 -17.34 -2.02
N GLY A 157 -2.07 -17.69 -2.73
CA GLY A 157 -3.20 -16.79 -2.98
C GLY A 157 -3.92 -16.35 -1.71
N ILE A 158 -4.16 -17.27 -0.76
CA ILE A 158 -4.81 -16.96 0.51
C ILE A 158 -3.95 -16.01 1.35
N VAL A 159 -2.64 -16.28 1.44
CA VAL A 159 -1.71 -15.40 2.17
C VAL A 159 -1.70 -14.00 1.56
N PHE A 160 -1.68 -13.90 0.23
CA PHE A 160 -1.70 -12.60 -0.46
C PHE A 160 -2.97 -11.80 -0.16
N ILE A 161 -4.15 -12.44 -0.19
CA ILE A 161 -5.42 -11.80 0.14
C ILE A 161 -5.43 -11.32 1.60
N SER A 162 -4.90 -12.12 2.53
CA SER A 162 -4.82 -11.73 3.94
C SER A 162 -3.91 -10.52 4.16
N MET A 163 -2.78 -10.42 3.46
CA MET A 163 -1.90 -9.24 3.51
C MET A 163 -2.59 -7.98 2.99
N LEU A 164 -3.35 -8.10 1.89
CA LEU A 164 -4.12 -6.97 1.35
C LEU A 164 -5.20 -6.48 2.31
N ALA A 165 -5.91 -7.40 2.98
CA ALA A 165 -6.91 -7.05 3.98
C ALA A 165 -6.29 -6.30 5.18
N ILE A 166 -5.15 -6.79 5.68
CA ILE A 166 -4.42 -6.13 6.77
C ILE A 166 -3.98 -4.72 6.35
N TYR A 167 -3.40 -4.58 5.15
CA TYR A 167 -3.00 -3.27 4.62
C TYR A 167 -4.19 -2.29 4.56
N PHE A 168 -5.36 -2.75 4.11
CA PHE A 168 -6.55 -1.91 4.02
C PHE A 168 -7.04 -1.44 5.40
N ILE A 169 -7.03 -2.31 6.41
CA ILE A 169 -7.38 -1.96 7.80
C ILE A 169 -6.46 -0.88 8.35
N PHE A 170 -5.14 -1.02 8.17
CA PHE A 170 -4.17 -0.01 8.62
C PHE A 170 -4.32 1.32 7.87
N TYR A 171 -4.65 1.27 6.57
CA TYR A 171 -4.89 2.46 5.76
C TYR A 171 -6.11 3.26 6.25
N GLU A 172 -7.25 2.59 6.46
CA GLU A 172 -8.45 3.26 7.00
C GLU A 172 -8.21 3.85 8.39
N GLN A 173 -7.59 3.10 9.30
CA GLN A 173 -7.35 3.57 10.66
C GLN A 173 -6.51 4.86 10.68
N LYS A 174 -5.45 4.93 9.85
CA LYS A 174 -4.62 6.13 9.73
C LYS A 174 -5.39 7.32 9.14
N ALA A 175 -6.27 7.08 8.16
CA ALA A 175 -7.09 8.12 7.56
C ALA A 175 -8.06 8.71 8.60
N THR A 176 -8.77 7.88 9.37
CA THR A 176 -9.73 8.31 10.38
C THR A 176 -9.09 9.11 11.52
N THR A 177 -7.94 8.64 12.06
CA THR A 177 -7.23 9.39 13.11
C THR A 177 -6.80 10.77 12.64
N SER A 178 -6.32 10.89 11.40
CA SER A 178 -5.91 12.18 10.84
C SER A 178 -7.08 13.15 10.64
N ALA A 179 -8.26 12.64 10.28
CA ALA A 179 -9.47 13.43 10.11
C ALA A 179 -9.99 13.95 11.46
N ASN A 180 -10.01 13.09 12.49
CA ASN A 180 -10.43 13.47 13.84
C ASN A 180 -9.52 14.55 14.45
N LEU A 181 -8.19 14.41 14.31
CA LEU A 181 -7.23 15.40 14.79
C LEU A 181 -7.45 16.76 14.10
N LYS A 182 -7.65 16.77 12.77
CA LYS A 182 -7.97 18.02 12.03
C LYS A 182 -9.28 18.64 12.50
N ALA A 183 -10.31 17.84 12.74
CA ALA A 183 -11.60 18.33 13.23
C ALA A 183 -11.48 18.98 14.61
N GLU A 184 -10.71 18.37 15.52
CA GLU A 184 -10.46 18.92 16.86
C GLU A 184 -9.65 20.22 16.82
N ILE A 185 -8.60 20.29 15.99
CA ILE A 185 -7.82 21.51 15.78
C ILE A 185 -8.73 22.63 15.25
N ASN A 186 -9.56 22.35 14.24
CA ASN A 186 -10.48 23.33 13.68
C ASN A 186 -11.52 23.81 14.71
N LYS A 187 -12.03 22.90 15.54
CA LYS A 187 -12.95 23.25 16.63
C LYS A 187 -12.28 24.20 17.64
N ASN A 188 -11.05 23.92 18.04
CA ASN A 188 -10.29 24.77 18.97
C ASN A 188 -10.00 26.16 18.37
N LEU A 189 -9.62 26.22 17.10
CA LEU A 189 -9.41 27.50 16.40
C LEU A 189 -10.70 28.33 16.32
N ASN A 190 -11.84 27.69 16.04
CA ASN A 190 -13.14 28.36 16.00
C ASN A 190 -13.54 28.90 17.38
N ASN A 191 -13.30 28.13 18.45
CA ASN A 191 -13.55 28.60 19.82
C ASN A 191 -12.71 29.84 20.16
N ILE A 192 -11.41 29.82 19.85
CA ILE A 192 -10.52 30.98 20.06
C ILE A 192 -11.00 32.19 19.26
N ALA A 193 -11.39 31.99 17.99
CA ALA A 193 -11.92 33.06 17.16
C ALA A 193 -13.19 33.69 17.74
N ALA A 194 -14.09 32.88 18.34
CA ALA A 194 -15.29 33.36 19.01
C ALA A 194 -14.95 34.21 20.25
N TYR A 195 -14.03 33.77 21.11
CA TYR A 195 -13.58 34.56 22.27
C TYR A 195 -12.94 35.89 21.84
N ILE A 196 -12.14 35.90 20.77
CA ILE A 196 -11.57 37.12 20.19
C ILE A 196 -12.69 38.05 19.69
N ASP A 197 -13.75 37.50 19.10
CA ASP A 197 -14.88 38.27 18.60
C ASP A 197 -15.72 38.93 19.68
N ASP A 198 -15.86 38.28 20.83
CA ASP A 198 -16.58 38.82 21.99
C ASP A 198 -15.89 40.05 22.60
N ILE A 199 -14.57 40.18 22.41
CA ILE A 199 -13.82 41.36 22.81
C ILE A 199 -14.07 42.49 21.79
N LYS A 200 -14.98 43.41 22.16
CA LYS A 200 -15.44 44.53 21.30
C LYS A 200 -15.26 45.89 21.95
N ILE A 201 -15.12 46.92 21.13
CA ILE A 201 -15.22 48.32 21.54
C ILE A 201 -16.71 48.72 21.55
N ASN A 202 -17.23 49.18 22.69
CA ASN A 202 -18.61 49.65 22.78
C ASN A 202 -18.75 51.07 22.20
N ASN A 203 -19.82 51.34 21.46
CA ASN A 203 -20.04 52.63 20.79
C ASN A 203 -20.06 53.84 21.74
N LYS A 204 -20.41 53.65 23.02
CA LYS A 204 -20.46 54.71 24.03
C LYS A 204 -19.18 54.83 24.87
N GLU A 205 -18.18 53.98 24.63
CA GLU A 205 -16.99 53.97 25.48
C GLU A 205 -15.98 55.05 25.08
N LYS A 206 -15.28 55.59 26.10
CA LYS A 206 -14.20 56.54 25.88
C LYS A 206 -13.02 55.81 25.20
N ILE A 207 -12.66 56.23 24.00
CA ILE A 207 -11.62 55.57 23.19
C ILE A 207 -10.22 56.10 23.50
N LYS A 208 -10.08 57.41 23.70
CA LYS A 208 -8.80 58.09 23.96
C LYS A 208 -8.88 59.03 25.16
N ASN A 209 -7.73 59.32 25.74
CA ASN A 209 -7.54 60.37 26.74
C ASN A 209 -6.97 61.62 26.05
N GLU A 210 -7.43 62.79 26.50
CA GLU A 210 -7.00 64.10 25.97
C GLU A 210 -5.89 64.72 26.82
N GLU A 211 -5.73 64.25 28.06
CA GLU A 211 -4.74 64.73 29.02
C GLU A 211 -3.80 63.59 29.43
N GLY A 212 -2.51 63.90 29.55
CA GLY A 212 -1.46 62.97 29.95
C GLY A 212 -0.23 63.01 29.04
N GLN A 213 0.85 62.39 29.49
CA GLN A 213 2.04 62.17 28.67
C GLN A 213 1.93 60.81 27.97
N PHE A 214 1.98 60.83 26.65
CA PHE A 214 1.84 59.63 25.82
C PHE A 214 3.05 59.49 24.89
N ILE A 215 3.48 58.26 24.65
CA ILE A 215 4.56 57.97 23.69
C ILE A 215 4.02 58.17 22.27
N LEU A 216 2.79 57.73 22.01
CA LEU A 216 2.09 57.88 20.73
C LEU A 216 0.79 58.67 20.91
N ILE A 217 0.51 59.60 20.01
CA ILE A 217 -0.77 60.30 19.95
C ILE A 217 -1.53 59.78 18.73
N LEU A 218 -2.63 59.07 18.97
CA LEU A 218 -3.49 58.48 17.94
C LEU A 218 -4.88 59.12 17.97
N THR A 219 -5.51 59.15 16.81
CA THR A 219 -6.92 59.46 16.65
C THR A 219 -7.79 58.29 17.12
N SER A 220 -9.06 58.55 17.41
CA SER A 220 -10.01 57.51 17.80
C SER A 220 -10.16 56.44 16.72
N ASP A 221 -10.07 56.81 15.44
CA ASP A 221 -10.20 55.88 14.32
C ASP A 221 -8.95 55.03 14.12
N GLU A 222 -7.76 55.59 14.34
CA GLU A 222 -6.51 54.81 14.34
C GLU A 222 -6.49 53.77 15.46
N ILE A 223 -6.98 54.13 16.66
CA ILE A 223 -7.09 53.19 17.79
C ILE A 223 -8.06 52.05 17.44
N LYS A 224 -9.24 52.37 16.88
CA LYS A 224 -10.21 51.35 16.44
C LYS A 224 -9.64 50.45 15.35
N ASN A 225 -8.99 51.03 14.35
CA ASN A 225 -8.38 50.28 13.26
C ASN A 225 -7.25 49.36 13.77
N SER A 226 -6.41 49.86 14.67
CA SER A 226 -5.38 49.05 15.33
C SER A 226 -6.01 47.89 16.11
N PHE A 227 -7.09 48.16 16.85
CA PHE A 227 -7.83 47.13 17.60
C PHE A 227 -8.40 46.02 16.71
N GLU A 228 -9.03 46.38 15.59
CA GLU A 228 -9.53 45.41 14.62
C GLU A 228 -8.40 44.63 13.94
N LYS A 229 -7.27 45.28 13.65
CA LYS A 229 -6.08 44.59 13.12
C LYS A 229 -5.57 43.53 14.10
N ILE A 230 -5.54 43.78 15.41
CA ILE A 230 -5.17 42.78 16.41
C ILE A 230 -6.04 41.54 16.26
N LYS A 231 -7.36 41.71 16.21
CA LYS A 231 -8.31 40.60 16.06
C LYS A 231 -8.09 39.82 14.76
N ILE A 232 -7.90 40.53 13.65
CA ILE A 232 -7.63 39.92 12.33
C ILE A 232 -6.32 39.13 12.35
N TYR A 233 -5.26 39.69 12.93
CA TYR A 233 -3.96 39.03 12.98
C TYR A 233 -3.98 37.79 13.87
N LEU A 234 -4.59 37.86 15.06
CA LEU A 234 -4.71 36.69 15.95
C LEU A 234 -5.47 35.55 15.28
N LYS A 235 -6.59 35.83 14.60
CA LYS A 235 -7.35 34.80 13.86
C LYS A 235 -6.58 34.19 12.69
N LYS A 236 -5.60 34.91 12.14
CA LYS A 236 -4.71 34.44 11.08
C LYS A 236 -3.43 33.78 11.60
N GLY A 237 -3.26 33.66 12.94
CA GLY A 237 -2.02 33.18 13.56
C GLY A 237 -0.83 34.09 13.31
N LYS A 238 -1.07 35.40 13.12
CA LYS A 238 -0.07 36.41 12.82
C LYS A 238 0.37 37.16 14.08
N ASP A 239 0.97 36.41 15.00
CA ASP A 239 1.16 36.80 16.39
C ASP A 239 2.08 38.02 16.59
N ASN A 240 3.17 38.19 15.82
CA ASN A 240 3.97 39.41 15.96
C ASN A 240 3.26 40.64 15.43
N PHE A 241 2.52 40.51 14.33
CA PHE A 241 1.75 41.63 13.79
C PHE A 241 0.66 42.06 14.77
N ALA A 242 -0.01 41.10 15.42
CA ALA A 242 -0.92 41.37 16.53
C ALA A 242 -0.19 42.07 17.69
N ARG A 243 0.98 41.56 18.11
CA ARG A 243 1.80 42.16 19.19
C ARG A 243 2.17 43.60 18.90
N VAL A 244 2.54 43.92 17.67
CA VAL A 244 2.89 45.29 17.26
C VAL A 244 1.70 46.24 17.38
N GLU A 245 0.52 45.84 16.91
CA GLU A 245 -0.70 46.64 17.05
C GLU A 245 -1.13 46.77 18.51
N ILE A 246 -1.00 45.70 19.32
CA ILE A 246 -1.21 45.78 20.77
C ILE A 246 -0.28 46.83 21.38
N ASN A 247 1.02 46.80 21.08
CA ASN A 247 1.97 47.76 21.64
C ASN A 247 1.68 49.20 21.20
N LYS A 248 1.20 49.43 19.97
CA LYS A 248 0.74 50.76 19.54
C LYS A 248 -0.38 51.26 20.44
N ILE A 249 -1.38 50.42 20.74
CA ILE A 249 -2.47 50.79 21.66
C ILE A 249 -1.92 51.04 23.07
N LEU A 250 -1.08 50.16 23.60
CA LEU A 250 -0.57 50.29 24.97
C LEU A 250 0.29 51.54 25.18
N ASN A 251 1.09 51.91 24.18
CA ASN A 251 1.97 53.08 24.21
C ASN A 251 1.29 54.38 23.75
N SER A 252 0.02 54.34 23.35
CA SER A 252 -0.71 55.53 22.89
C SER A 252 -1.54 56.23 23.97
N ASN A 253 -2.21 57.31 23.57
CA ASN A 253 -3.27 58.00 24.30
C ASN A 253 -4.61 57.23 24.36
N ALA A 254 -4.66 55.94 24.00
CA ALA A 254 -5.85 55.11 24.20
C ALA A 254 -6.30 55.11 25.68
N SER A 255 -7.62 55.00 25.92
CA SER A 255 -8.15 54.94 27.28
C SER A 255 -7.73 53.63 27.98
N GLU A 256 -7.74 53.63 29.31
CA GLU A 256 -7.33 52.43 30.07
C GLU A 256 -8.23 51.22 29.77
N SER A 257 -9.51 51.44 29.49
CA SER A 257 -10.44 50.39 29.05
C SER A 257 -9.97 49.73 27.74
N ILE A 258 -9.59 50.52 26.74
CA ILE A 258 -9.08 50.00 25.46
C ILE A 258 -7.75 49.28 25.66
N LYS A 259 -6.86 49.83 26.48
CA LYS A 259 -5.57 49.19 26.81
C LYS A 259 -5.76 47.86 27.51
N LEU A 260 -6.70 47.76 28.45
CA LEU A 260 -7.03 46.50 29.13
C LEU A 260 -7.54 45.45 28.15
N LYS A 261 -8.42 45.82 27.21
CA LYS A 261 -8.89 44.90 26.15
C LYS A 261 -7.74 44.44 25.24
N ALA A 262 -6.83 45.34 24.86
CA ALA A 262 -5.63 44.96 24.10
C ALA A 262 -4.70 44.02 24.89
N LYS A 263 -4.56 44.21 26.22
CA LYS A 263 -3.86 43.27 27.11
C LYS A 263 -4.56 41.90 27.15
N ASN A 264 -5.88 41.87 27.17
CA ASN A 264 -6.63 40.61 27.11
C ASN A 264 -6.41 39.90 25.77
N LEU A 265 -6.43 40.63 24.64
CA LEU A 265 -6.12 40.07 23.32
C LEU A 265 -4.68 39.55 23.23
N ALA A 266 -3.74 40.19 23.91
CA ALA A 266 -2.35 39.73 24.00
C ALA A 266 -2.17 38.35 24.65
N SER A 267 -3.16 37.86 25.43
CA SER A 267 -3.11 36.53 26.05
C SER A 267 -3.29 35.38 25.05
N PHE A 268 -3.83 35.66 23.86
CA PHE A 268 -3.97 34.69 22.78
C PHE A 268 -2.69 34.52 21.93
N ILE A 269 -1.68 35.38 22.15
CA ILE A 269 -0.39 35.27 21.45
C ILE A 269 0.40 34.11 22.06
N SER A 270 0.77 33.16 21.20
CA SER A 270 1.54 31.99 21.62
C SER A 270 3.03 32.27 21.54
N ARG A 271 3.81 31.60 22.41
CA ARG A 271 5.27 31.58 22.27
C ARG A 271 5.62 30.70 21.06
N PRO A 272 6.33 31.22 20.05
CA PRO A 272 6.70 30.41 18.90
C PRO A 272 7.82 29.43 19.24
N ASP A 273 7.88 28.34 18.49
CA ASP A 273 9.03 27.44 18.45
C ASP A 273 9.85 27.70 17.17
N PHE A 274 11.04 27.11 17.11
CA PHE A 274 12.00 27.34 16.03
C PHE A 274 11.50 26.85 14.65
N ILE A 275 10.66 25.80 14.64
CA ILE A 275 10.17 25.11 13.43
C ILE A 275 8.95 25.84 12.86
N SER A 276 8.02 26.26 13.71
CA SER A 276 6.76 26.89 13.34
C SER A 276 6.90 28.38 12.99
N PHE A 277 7.96 29.04 13.46
CA PHE A 277 8.14 30.48 13.27
C PHE A 277 8.57 30.87 11.85
N ASN A 278 7.71 31.64 11.16
CA ASN A 278 7.89 32.08 9.76
C ASN A 278 7.69 33.59 9.53
N GLU A 279 7.63 34.40 10.59
CA GLU A 279 7.44 35.84 10.48
C GLU A 279 8.78 36.57 10.44
N HIS A 280 8.95 37.41 9.42
CA HIS A 280 10.21 38.13 9.20
C HIS A 280 10.06 39.61 9.54
N LEU A 281 10.69 40.02 10.63
CA LEU A 281 10.90 41.42 11.00
C LEU A 281 12.40 41.70 10.92
N ASN A 282 12.81 42.84 10.37
CA ASN A 282 14.23 43.20 10.29
C ASN A 282 14.62 44.10 11.47
N LEU A 283 15.91 44.08 11.84
CA LEU A 283 16.42 44.92 12.92
C LEU A 283 16.34 46.42 12.58
N LYS A 284 16.46 46.78 11.29
CA LYS A 284 16.48 48.18 10.83
C LYS A 284 15.16 48.89 11.11
N ASP A 285 14.03 48.25 10.86
CA ASP A 285 12.70 48.81 11.08
C ASP A 285 12.37 48.82 12.57
N ILE A 286 12.78 47.79 13.32
CA ILE A 286 12.65 47.77 14.79
C ILE A 286 13.38 48.95 15.43
N LYS A 287 14.57 49.32 14.94
CA LYS A 287 15.34 50.46 15.46
C LYS A 287 14.67 51.82 15.19
N LYS A 288 13.79 51.94 14.19
CA LYS A 288 13.07 53.19 13.90
C LYS A 288 12.00 53.50 14.94
N ASP A 289 11.31 52.48 15.45
CA ASP A 289 10.30 52.62 16.51
C ASP A 289 10.34 51.45 17.50
N PRO A 290 11.35 51.38 18.39
CA PRO A 290 11.54 50.22 19.27
C PRO A 290 10.37 49.96 20.23
N SER A 291 9.62 51.02 20.57
CA SER A 291 8.54 50.98 21.54
C SER A 291 7.40 50.04 21.10
N ILE A 292 7.08 50.01 19.80
CA ILE A 292 6.01 49.15 19.28
C ILE A 292 6.44 47.70 19.02
N TYR A 293 7.74 47.41 19.03
CA TYR A 293 8.28 46.06 18.82
C TYR A 293 8.66 45.35 20.11
N SER A 294 8.36 45.91 21.28
CA SER A 294 8.62 45.23 22.55
C SER A 294 7.87 43.88 22.64
N ASN A 295 8.54 42.82 23.10
CA ASN A 295 8.02 41.46 23.19
C ASN A 295 7.65 40.75 21.88
N VAL A 296 8.00 41.30 20.70
CA VAL A 296 7.88 40.55 19.44
C VAL A 296 8.99 39.51 19.36
N TYR A 297 8.73 38.42 18.65
CA TYR A 297 9.70 37.38 18.37
C TYR A 297 10.37 37.63 17.03
N VAL A 298 11.65 37.30 16.95
CA VAL A 298 12.46 37.40 15.73
C VAL A 298 13.28 36.14 15.56
N LYS A 299 13.49 35.73 14.31
CA LYS A 299 14.42 34.66 13.95
C LYS A 299 15.44 35.22 12.99
N TRP A 300 16.68 35.31 13.46
CA TRP A 300 17.76 36.00 12.76
C TRP A 300 19.01 35.14 12.73
N GLU A 301 19.72 35.21 11.62
CA GLU A 301 21.05 34.66 11.47
C GLU A 301 22.10 35.75 11.68
N GLY A 302 23.23 35.42 12.28
CA GLY A 302 24.31 36.37 12.52
C GLY A 302 25.53 35.74 13.17
N VAL A 303 26.41 36.60 13.68
CA VAL A 303 27.66 36.20 14.34
C VAL A 303 27.67 36.63 15.80
N VAL A 304 28.17 35.74 16.66
CA VAL A 304 28.36 36.00 18.09
C VAL A 304 29.68 36.73 18.33
N ASN A 305 29.64 37.82 19.11
CA ASN A 305 30.82 38.62 19.46
C ASN A 305 30.74 39.11 20.92
N ASN A 306 31.86 39.51 21.52
CA ASN A 306 31.93 40.09 22.88
C ASN A 306 31.18 39.28 23.94
N ILE A 307 31.48 37.98 24.06
CA ILE A 307 30.77 37.09 24.99
C ILE A 307 31.24 37.34 26.43
N GLU A 308 30.28 37.55 27.31
CA GLU A 308 30.46 37.66 28.76
C GLU A 308 29.55 36.64 29.45
N LYS A 309 30.10 35.85 30.38
CA LYS A 309 29.36 34.87 31.18
C LYS A 309 29.39 35.30 32.64
N LYS A 310 28.22 35.62 33.21
CA LYS A 310 28.10 36.05 34.61
C LYS A 310 26.77 35.61 35.20
N ASP A 311 26.78 35.04 36.40
CA ASP A 311 25.58 34.70 37.19
C ASP A 311 24.53 33.88 36.41
N ASN A 312 24.96 32.85 35.67
CA ASN A 312 24.13 32.02 34.77
C ASN A 312 23.44 32.79 33.64
N ILE A 313 23.91 34.00 33.33
CA ILE A 313 23.51 34.79 32.17
C ILE A 313 24.70 34.86 31.22
N ILE A 314 24.46 34.47 29.97
CA ILE A 314 25.40 34.68 28.88
C ILE A 314 24.94 35.92 28.12
N GLN A 315 25.79 36.93 28.03
CA GLN A 315 25.57 38.15 27.26
C GLN A 315 26.57 38.21 26.11
N PHE A 316 26.14 38.72 24.96
CA PHE A 316 26.99 38.89 23.78
C PHE A 316 26.40 39.91 22.82
N ASP A 317 27.25 40.49 21.98
CA ASP A 317 26.82 41.29 20.86
C ASP A 317 26.48 40.40 19.67
N PHE A 318 25.25 40.50 19.17
CA PHE A 318 24.79 39.72 18.03
C PHE A 318 24.81 40.56 16.74
N TYR A 319 25.62 40.13 15.78
CA TYR A 319 25.85 40.81 14.53
C TYR A 319 24.88 40.27 13.48
N VAL A 320 23.68 40.84 13.43
CA VAL A 320 22.56 40.37 12.60
C VAL A 320 22.87 40.53 11.10
N GLY A 321 22.68 39.46 10.33
CA GLY A 321 22.85 39.45 8.86
C GLY A 321 24.29 39.32 8.36
N TYR A 322 25.29 39.28 9.25
CA TYR A 322 26.71 39.28 8.86
C TYR A 322 27.12 38.05 8.00
N ASN A 323 26.45 36.91 8.15
CA ASN A 323 26.72 35.68 7.38
C ASN A 323 26.23 35.74 5.90
N LYS A 324 25.47 36.77 5.51
CA LYS A 324 24.94 36.96 4.13
C LYS A 324 25.53 38.19 3.42
N ASN A 325 26.73 38.62 3.80
CA ASN A 325 27.43 39.82 3.28
C ASN A 325 26.70 41.16 3.47
N VAL A 326 25.64 41.23 4.29
CA VAL A 326 24.91 42.48 4.61
C VAL A 326 24.69 42.59 6.11
N LEU A 327 25.52 43.37 6.80
CA LEU A 327 25.32 43.70 8.21
C LEU A 327 24.01 44.51 8.36
N SER A 328 23.01 43.91 9.00
CA SER A 328 21.75 44.57 9.31
C SER A 328 21.85 45.45 10.56
N GLY A 329 22.73 45.07 11.49
CA GLY A 329 23.09 45.85 12.67
C GLY A 329 23.53 44.96 13.83
N ILE A 330 23.95 45.60 14.91
CA ILE A 330 24.34 44.95 16.16
C ILE A 330 23.19 45.11 17.17
N ILE A 331 22.93 44.07 17.95
CA ILE A 331 21.99 44.07 19.08
C ILE A 331 22.59 43.30 20.28
N PRO A 332 22.63 43.90 21.49
CA PRO A 332 23.00 43.19 22.70
C PRO A 332 22.00 42.07 22.98
N THR A 333 22.52 40.86 23.15
CA THR A 333 21.75 39.64 23.30
C THR A 333 22.09 38.96 24.62
N LYS A 334 21.09 38.41 25.29
CA LYS A 334 21.26 37.64 26.53
C LYS A 334 20.53 36.32 26.45
N THR A 335 21.03 35.32 27.17
CA THR A 335 20.34 34.05 27.43
C THR A 335 20.59 33.60 28.87
N THR A 336 19.67 32.81 29.42
CA THR A 336 19.75 32.22 30.76
C THR A 336 19.90 30.70 30.73
N PHE A 337 19.99 30.09 29.54
CA PHE A 337 20.23 28.66 29.41
C PHE A 337 21.69 28.40 29.03
N ASP A 338 22.23 27.29 29.53
CA ASP A 338 23.56 26.84 29.17
C ASP A 338 23.61 26.47 27.70
N ILE A 339 24.56 27.06 26.99
CA ILE A 339 24.86 26.73 25.61
C ILE A 339 26.35 26.89 25.36
N ASP A 340 26.89 25.92 24.64
CA ASP A 340 28.23 26.01 24.08
C ASP A 340 28.21 26.95 22.88
N ILE A 341 28.68 28.19 23.02
CA ILE A 341 28.88 29.17 21.93
C ILE A 341 30.20 29.90 22.17
N ASP A 342 30.93 30.12 21.07
CA ASP A 342 32.23 30.77 21.07
C ASP A 342 32.25 32.03 20.21
N PHE A 343 33.30 32.83 20.39
CA PHE A 343 33.55 34.02 19.59
C PHE A 343 33.63 33.67 18.09
N LYS A 344 32.92 34.45 17.27
CA LYS A 344 32.76 34.25 15.81
C LYS A 344 31.93 33.05 15.37
N ASP A 345 31.22 32.39 16.29
CA ASP A 345 30.23 31.39 15.90
C ASP A 345 29.12 32.01 15.03
N ASN A 346 28.83 31.35 13.91
CA ASN A 346 27.65 31.64 13.10
C ASN A 346 26.45 30.98 13.75
N VAL A 347 25.41 31.74 14.06
CA VAL A 347 24.23 31.24 14.76
C VAL A 347 22.93 31.76 14.14
N GLU A 348 21.90 30.94 14.22
CA GLU A 348 20.51 31.32 14.04
C GLU A 348 19.85 31.42 15.42
N ILE A 349 19.26 32.56 15.74
CA ILE A 349 18.66 32.85 17.03
C ILE A 349 17.17 33.09 16.83
N LEU A 350 16.35 32.27 17.50
CA LEU A 350 14.99 32.65 17.85
C LEU A 350 15.06 33.41 19.18
N GLY A 351 14.64 34.66 19.17
CA GLY A 351 14.67 35.51 20.36
C GLY A 351 13.48 36.44 20.45
N GLN A 352 13.31 37.03 21.62
CA GLN A 352 12.28 38.02 21.91
C GLN A 352 12.91 39.39 22.11
N ILE A 353 12.36 40.40 21.44
CA ILE A 353 12.79 41.78 21.58
C ILE A 353 12.38 42.31 22.96
N GLU A 354 13.32 42.93 23.66
CA GLU A 354 13.08 43.63 24.91
C GLU A 354 13.54 45.09 24.77
N TYR A 355 12.60 46.03 24.90
CA TYR A 355 12.88 47.47 24.94
C TYR A 355 12.50 48.02 26.31
N LYS A 356 13.51 48.34 27.13
CA LYS A 356 13.34 48.91 28.47
C LYS A 356 14.38 50.00 28.73
N LYS A 357 13.96 51.10 29.36
CA LYS A 357 14.86 52.24 29.71
C LYS A 357 15.68 52.73 28.50
N ASN A 358 15.05 52.85 27.33
CA ASN A 358 15.67 53.21 26.06
C ASN A 358 16.81 52.28 25.58
N LYS A 359 16.88 51.04 26.08
CA LYS A 359 17.81 50.02 25.61
C LYS A 359 17.04 48.92 24.87
N LEU A 360 17.43 48.70 23.62
CA LEU A 360 16.94 47.60 22.79
C LEU A 360 17.87 46.41 22.95
N THR A 361 17.33 45.29 23.40
CA THR A 361 18.06 44.04 23.63
C THR A 361 17.29 42.86 23.07
N LEU A 362 17.99 41.76 22.82
CA LEU A 362 17.41 40.49 22.38
C LEU A 362 17.53 39.46 23.51
N ASN A 363 16.41 38.92 23.96
CA ASN A 363 16.41 37.76 24.85
C ASN A 363 16.36 36.49 23.99
N ALA A 364 17.47 35.77 23.89
CA ALA A 364 17.54 34.55 23.12
C ALA A 364 16.73 33.43 23.80
N ILE A 365 15.88 32.78 23.02
CA ILE A 365 15.02 31.67 23.44
C ILE A 365 15.61 30.35 22.98
N THR A 366 16.17 30.34 21.78
CA THR A 366 16.84 29.18 21.20
C THR A 366 17.93 29.70 20.28
N ILE A 367 19.09 29.05 20.34
CA ILE A 367 20.25 29.37 19.50
C ILE A 367 20.68 28.08 18.82
N ARG A 368 20.88 28.13 17.50
CA ARG A 368 21.38 27.02 16.69
C ARG A 368 22.67 27.45 16.00
N LYS A 369 23.76 26.68 16.19
CA LYS A 369 24.99 26.88 15.40
C LYS A 369 24.75 26.52 13.93
N ILE A 370 25.28 27.32 13.02
CA ILE A 370 25.23 27.11 11.58
C ILE A 370 26.62 26.67 11.13
N ASP A 371 26.76 25.39 10.77
CA ASP A 371 28.03 24.87 10.24
C ASP A 371 28.31 25.50 8.87
N LYS A 372 29.53 26.03 8.68
CA LYS A 372 29.97 26.62 7.41
C LYS A 372 30.00 25.63 6.23
N ASN A 373 29.88 24.33 6.50
CA ASN A 373 30.05 23.26 5.51
C ASN A 373 28.75 22.55 5.10
N ALA A 374 27.58 23.04 5.52
CA ALA A 374 26.29 22.48 5.11
C ALA A 374 25.67 23.35 3.99
N ASN A 375 26.25 23.27 2.79
CA ASN A 375 25.58 23.67 1.55
C ASN A 375 25.37 22.43 0.68
#